data_AF-A0A0U3LGT4-F1
#
_entry.id   AF-A0A0U3LGT4-F1
#
_cell.length_a   1.000
_cell.length_b   1.000
_cell.length_c   1.000
_cell.angle_alpha   90.00
_cell.angle_beta   90.00
_cell.angle_gamma   90.00
#
_symmetry.space_group_name_H-M   'P 1'
#
loop_
_entity.id
_entity.type
_entity.pdbx_description
1 polymer ?
#
loop_
_entity_poly.entity_id
_entity_poly.type
_entity_poly.pdbx_seq_one_letter_code
_entity_poly.pdbx_strand_id
1 'polypeptide(L)'
;MGFGHKQMGLEIYARIGYVSGYRMPEVLKRKEFARWQEREGLPDAALCAAVQEMRSGLVDADLGCMLFKKRVARLGRGKSGGYRTVLSAMVGLRYVFLHGFAKSDKDNITAAEKKGLQFVGKVFLKLSGEALTEALRSGVLMEVGCEQDH
;
A
#
# COMPACT_ATOMS: atom_id res chain seq x y z
N MET A 1 20.19 7.20 -37.09
CA MET A 1 18.74 6.90 -37.03
C MET A 1 18.60 5.39 -36.83
N GLY A 2 17.80 4.96 -35.85
CA GLY A 2 17.54 3.54 -35.57
C GLY A 2 17.77 3.16 -34.11
N PHE A 3 16.83 3.53 -33.24
CA PHE A 3 16.77 3.11 -31.85
C PHE A 3 16.43 1.61 -31.78
N GLY A 4 17.42 0.77 -31.46
CA GLY A 4 17.18 -0.60 -31.02
C GLY A 4 16.95 -0.60 -29.52
N HIS A 5 15.69 -0.44 -29.09
CA HIS A 5 15.29 -0.61 -27.70
C HIS A 5 15.61 -2.04 -27.26
N LYS A 6 16.72 -2.15 -26.52
CA LYS A 6 17.20 -3.37 -25.89
C LYS A 6 16.15 -3.88 -24.93
N GLN A 7 15.77 -5.14 -25.12
CA GLN A 7 15.31 -6.11 -24.14
C GLN A 7 15.63 -5.68 -22.69
N MET A 8 14.64 -5.17 -21.95
CA MET A 8 14.73 -4.99 -20.50
C MET A 8 13.31 -5.03 -19.94
N GLY A 9 12.92 -6.15 -19.33
CA GLY A 9 11.60 -6.20 -18.67
C GLY A 9 11.09 -7.55 -18.20
N LEU A 10 11.68 -8.67 -18.61
CA LEU A 10 11.22 -10.00 -18.15
C LEU A 10 12.11 -10.63 -17.07
N GLU A 11 13.34 -10.12 -16.87
CA GLU A 11 14.27 -10.69 -15.88
C GLU A 11 14.02 -10.23 -14.43
N ILE A 12 13.26 -9.15 -14.21
CA ILE A 12 12.85 -8.76 -12.85
C ILE A 12 11.72 -9.64 -12.30
N TYR A 13 10.93 -10.28 -13.18
CA TYR A 13 9.81 -11.14 -12.80
C TYR A 13 10.25 -12.52 -12.31
N ALA A 14 11.38 -13.05 -12.79
CA ALA A 14 11.86 -14.38 -12.42
C ALA A 14 12.55 -14.43 -11.04
N ARG A 15 12.94 -13.29 -10.46
CA ARG A 15 13.64 -13.23 -9.15
C ARG A 15 12.69 -13.17 -7.96
N ILE A 16 11.41 -12.89 -8.21
CA ILE A 16 10.33 -12.93 -7.22
C ILE A 16 9.67 -14.29 -7.41
N GLY A 17 10.10 -15.29 -6.64
CA GLY A 17 9.76 -16.70 -6.84
C GLY A 17 8.28 -16.94 -7.19
N TYR A 18 8.00 -17.14 -8.48
CA TYR A 18 6.78 -17.74 -8.97
C TYR A 18 6.95 -19.25 -8.89
N VAL A 19 6.63 -19.81 -7.72
CA VAL A 19 6.34 -21.23 -7.58
C VAL A 19 4.82 -21.32 -7.40
N SER A 20 4.14 -21.81 -8.43
CA SER A 20 2.69 -22.11 -8.44
C SER A 20 1.75 -20.91 -8.54
N GLY A 21 1.21 -20.65 -9.73
CA GLY A 21 -0.16 -20.16 -10.07
C GLY A 21 -0.90 -19.10 -9.22
N TYR A 22 -0.30 -18.52 -8.20
CA TYR A 22 -0.92 -17.62 -7.24
C TYR A 22 -0.44 -16.20 -7.51
N ARG A 23 -1.39 -15.32 -7.82
CA ARG A 23 -1.13 -13.88 -7.87
C ARG A 23 -0.84 -13.41 -6.45
N MET A 24 0.39 -12.95 -6.19
CA MET A 24 0.69 -12.34 -4.90
C MET A 24 -0.10 -11.03 -4.75
N PRO A 25 -0.69 -10.77 -3.57
CA PRO A 25 -1.45 -9.55 -3.33
C PRO A 25 -0.56 -8.31 -3.48
N GLU A 26 -1.01 -7.39 -4.32
CA GLU A 26 -0.34 -6.12 -4.56
C GLU A 26 -0.70 -5.06 -3.51
N VAL A 27 -1.89 -5.16 -2.92
CA VAL A 27 -2.40 -4.22 -1.92
C VAL A 27 -2.61 -4.92 -0.60
N LEU A 28 -1.89 -4.46 0.40
CA LEU A 28 -1.79 -5.05 1.73
C LEU A 28 -2.08 -4.00 2.79
N LYS A 29 -2.47 -4.46 3.97
CA LYS A 29 -2.63 -3.63 5.17
C LYS A 29 -2.09 -4.36 6.38
N ARG A 30 -1.53 -3.62 7.34
CA ARG A 30 -1.19 -4.20 8.65
C ARG A 30 -2.44 -4.55 9.44
N LYS A 31 -2.36 -5.54 10.33
CA LYS A 31 -3.44 -5.88 11.26
C LYS A 31 -3.99 -4.68 12.05
N GLU A 32 -3.10 -3.83 12.55
CA GLU A 32 -3.50 -2.63 13.31
C GLU A 32 -4.24 -1.62 12.43
N PHE A 33 -3.84 -1.50 11.16
CA PHE A 33 -4.55 -0.68 10.19
C PHE A 33 -5.93 -1.27 9.89
N ALA A 34 -6.04 -2.59 9.71
CA ALA A 34 -7.33 -3.26 9.49
C ALA A 34 -8.31 -3.02 10.65
N ARG A 35 -7.84 -3.10 11.90
CA ARG A 35 -8.65 -2.75 13.09
C ARG A 35 -9.08 -1.29 13.09
N TRP A 36 -8.19 -0.38 12.72
CA TRP A 36 -8.55 1.04 12.60
C TRP A 36 -9.58 1.27 11.49
N GLN A 37 -9.36 0.66 10.32
CA GLN A 37 -10.25 0.71 9.16
C GLN A 37 -11.67 0.24 9.52
N GLU A 38 -11.78 -0.88 10.23
CA GLU A 38 -13.07 -1.43 10.70
C GLU A 38 -13.80 -0.47 11.63
N ARG A 39 -13.11 0.11 12.63
CA ARG A 39 -13.70 1.09 13.55
C ARG A 39 -14.20 2.34 12.84
N GLU A 40 -13.52 2.75 11.77
CA GLU A 40 -13.90 3.92 10.97
C GLU A 40 -14.97 3.59 9.90
N GLY A 41 -15.33 2.31 9.73
CA GLY A 41 -16.27 1.89 8.69
C GLY A 41 -15.77 2.19 7.28
N LEU A 42 -14.45 2.11 7.06
CA LEU A 42 -13.81 2.39 5.78
C LEU A 42 -13.75 1.09 4.95
N PRO A 43 -14.41 0.99 3.77
CA PRO A 43 -14.41 -0.23 2.98
C PRO A 43 -13.09 -0.43 2.23
N ASP A 44 -12.77 -1.68 1.90
CA ASP A 44 -11.60 -2.01 1.09
C ASP A 44 -11.63 -1.32 -0.29
N ALA A 45 -12.80 -1.20 -0.91
CA ALA A 45 -12.97 -0.48 -2.17
C ALA A 45 -12.41 0.96 -2.14
N ALA A 46 -12.50 1.66 -1.00
CA ALA A 46 -11.94 3.00 -0.86
C ALA A 46 -10.39 2.98 -0.84
N LEU A 47 -9.79 1.98 -0.20
CA LEU A 47 -8.33 1.77 -0.23
C LEU A 47 -7.86 1.42 -1.64
N CYS A 48 -8.61 0.58 -2.35
CA CYS A 48 -8.33 0.21 -3.73
C CYS A 48 -8.37 1.43 -4.65
N ALA A 49 -9.41 2.26 -4.55
CA ALA A 49 -9.50 3.53 -5.29
C ALA A 49 -8.30 4.45 -4.99
N ALA A 50 -7.89 4.55 -3.72
CA ALA A 50 -6.72 5.35 -3.35
C ALA A 50 -5.41 4.82 -3.96
N VAL A 51 -5.23 3.50 -4.06
CA VAL A 51 -4.09 2.89 -4.75
C VAL A 51 -4.16 3.13 -6.26
N GLN A 52 -5.33 3.04 -6.88
CA GLN A 52 -5.48 3.34 -8.31
C GLN A 52 -5.11 4.79 -8.61
N GLU A 53 -5.53 5.74 -7.78
CA GLU A 53 -5.09 7.13 -7.88
C GLU A 53 -3.56 7.26 -7.80
N MET A 54 -2.91 6.55 -6.87
CA MET A 54 -1.45 6.55 -6.77
C MET A 54 -0.77 5.93 -8.00
N ARG A 55 -1.37 4.89 -8.60
CA ARG A 55 -0.89 4.30 -9.87
C ARG A 55 -0.95 5.32 -11.02
N SER A 56 -1.96 6.19 -11.02
CA SER A 56 -2.07 7.32 -11.96
C SER A 56 -1.22 8.54 -11.58
N GLY A 57 -0.35 8.44 -10.57
CA GLY A 57 0.53 9.52 -10.14
C GLY A 57 -0.10 10.53 -9.17
N LEU A 58 -1.35 10.31 -8.72
CA LEU A 58 -2.03 11.18 -7.77
C LEU A 58 -1.67 10.79 -6.33
N VAL A 59 -0.66 11.47 -5.78
CA VAL A 59 -0.16 11.32 -4.42
C VAL A 59 -0.39 12.63 -3.65
N ASP A 60 -0.90 12.56 -2.42
CA ASP A 60 -1.15 13.78 -1.62
C ASP A 60 0.13 14.33 -0.99
N ALA A 61 1.02 13.46 -0.46
CA ALA A 61 2.36 13.86 -0.03
C ALA A 61 3.34 12.70 -0.06
N ASP A 62 4.58 12.96 -0.49
CA ASP A 62 5.71 12.05 -0.35
C ASP A 62 6.47 12.37 0.94
N LEU A 63 6.60 11.38 1.83
CA LEU A 63 7.37 11.48 3.06
C LEU A 63 8.80 10.96 2.90
N GLY A 64 9.19 10.55 1.70
CA GLY A 64 10.48 9.96 1.37
C GLY A 64 10.60 8.51 1.83
N CYS A 65 11.61 7.81 1.30
CA CYS A 65 11.87 6.41 1.62
C CYS A 65 10.67 5.48 1.32
N MET A 66 9.97 5.73 0.21
CA MET A 66 8.82 4.93 -0.24
C MET A 66 7.64 4.97 0.73
N LEU A 67 7.50 6.07 1.47
CA LEU A 67 6.42 6.32 2.42
C LEU A 67 5.60 7.51 1.93
N PHE A 68 4.30 7.35 1.85
CA PHE A 68 3.38 8.33 1.28
C PHE A 68 2.23 8.61 2.23
N LYS A 69 1.75 9.85 2.25
CA LYS A 69 0.42 10.17 2.77
C LYS A 69 -0.56 10.17 1.62
N LYS A 70 -1.73 9.57 1.86
CA LYS A 70 -2.82 9.50 0.89
C LYS A 70 -4.16 9.75 1.57
N ARG A 71 -4.97 10.61 0.98
CA ARG A 71 -6.36 10.82 1.36
C ARG A 71 -7.22 9.71 0.77
N VAL A 72 -8.05 9.12 1.61
CA VAL A 72 -8.99 8.07 1.25
C VAL A 72 -10.40 8.61 1.43
N ALA A 73 -11.21 8.53 0.39
CA ALA A 73 -12.59 9.01 0.41
C ALA A 73 -13.45 8.19 1.38
N ARG A 74 -14.46 8.84 1.98
CA ARG A 74 -15.41 8.18 2.87
C ARG A 74 -16.63 7.71 2.07
N LEU A 75 -17.26 6.63 2.49
CA LEU A 75 -18.57 6.24 2.00
C LEU A 75 -19.59 7.38 2.20
N GLY A 76 -20.26 7.77 1.11
CA GLY A 76 -21.37 8.74 1.14
C GLY A 76 -20.99 10.20 1.46
N ARG A 77 -19.70 10.54 1.53
CA ARG A 77 -19.21 11.92 1.78
C ARG A 77 -18.03 12.21 0.84
N GLY A 78 -18.04 13.39 0.22
CA GLY A 78 -16.94 13.84 -0.65
C GLY A 78 -15.57 13.90 0.04
N LYS A 79 -14.49 14.02 -0.74
CA LYS A 79 -13.08 13.97 -0.28
C LYS A 79 -12.71 15.00 0.81
N SER A 80 -13.49 16.06 0.98
CA SER A 80 -13.24 17.13 1.97
C SER A 80 -13.31 16.66 3.42
N GLY A 81 -13.90 15.48 3.70
CA GLY A 81 -13.92 14.84 5.01
C GLY A 81 -13.29 13.44 5.05
N GLY A 82 -12.44 13.11 4.07
CA GLY A 82 -11.81 11.79 3.95
C GLY A 82 -10.73 11.54 5.00
N TYR A 83 -10.36 10.26 5.16
CA TYR A 83 -9.31 9.85 6.06
C TYR A 83 -7.93 10.13 5.48
N ARG A 84 -6.96 10.43 6.35
CA ARG A 84 -5.56 10.46 5.95
C ARG A 84 -4.92 9.15 6.36
N THR A 85 -4.26 8.52 5.40
CA THR A 85 -3.55 7.26 5.60
C THR A 85 -2.09 7.43 5.27
N VAL A 86 -1.26 6.66 5.96
CA VAL A 86 0.15 6.47 5.63
C VAL A 86 0.31 5.07 5.08
N LEU A 87 0.88 4.99 3.89
CA LEU A 87 1.24 3.72 3.29
C LEU A 87 2.64 3.77 2.73
N SER A 88 3.24 2.59 2.62
CA SER A 88 4.46 2.42 1.84
C SER A 88 4.13 1.82 0.49
N ALA A 89 4.79 2.32 -0.55
CA ALA A 89 4.53 1.88 -1.92
C ALA A 89 5.81 1.75 -2.73
N MET A 90 5.94 0.61 -3.42
CA MET A 90 6.75 0.48 -4.62
C MET A 90 5.76 0.45 -5.78
N VAL A 91 5.60 1.59 -6.46
CA VAL A 91 4.57 1.77 -7.50
C VAL A 91 4.75 0.70 -8.58
N GLY A 92 3.65 0.01 -8.90
CA GLY A 92 3.63 -1.12 -9.84
C GLY A 92 4.04 -2.48 -9.27
N LEU A 93 4.39 -2.55 -7.97
CA LEU A 93 4.76 -3.81 -7.31
C LEU A 93 3.94 -4.10 -6.06
N ARG A 94 3.97 -3.20 -5.06
CA ARG A 94 3.38 -3.46 -3.74
C ARG A 94 3.01 -2.18 -3.00
N TYR A 95 1.86 -2.20 -2.36
CA TYR A 95 1.31 -1.13 -1.53
C TYR A 95 0.97 -1.72 -0.16
N VAL A 96 1.41 -1.08 0.92
CA VAL A 96 1.19 -1.55 2.29
C VAL A 96 0.68 -0.40 3.15
N PHE A 97 -0.58 -0.44 3.54
CA PHE A 97 -1.16 0.52 4.48
C PHE A 97 -0.64 0.27 5.89
N LEU A 98 0.00 1.30 6.48
CA LEU A 98 0.70 1.19 7.75
C LEU A 98 -0.11 1.81 8.89
N HIS A 99 -0.68 2.98 8.67
CA HIS A 99 -1.37 3.77 9.70
C HIS A 99 -2.48 4.65 9.10
N GLY A 100 -3.54 4.91 9.87
CA GLY A 100 -4.63 5.81 9.51
C GLY A 100 -4.93 6.77 10.66
N PHE A 101 -5.19 8.04 10.33
CA PHE A 101 -5.47 9.08 11.32
C PHE A 101 -6.99 9.24 11.52
N ALA A 102 -7.42 9.28 12.77
CA ALA A 102 -8.79 9.63 13.12
C ALA A 102 -9.08 11.12 12.81
N LYS A 103 -10.36 11.45 12.66
CA LYS A 103 -10.89 12.76 12.20
C LYS A 103 -10.40 13.98 13.01
N SER A 104 -9.87 13.79 14.22
CA SER A 104 -9.45 14.86 15.14
C SER A 104 -8.03 14.72 15.66
N ASP A 105 -7.32 13.63 15.35
CA ASP A 105 -5.91 13.52 15.67
C ASP A 105 -5.13 14.37 14.67
N LYS A 106 -4.36 15.33 15.19
CA LYS A 106 -3.46 16.14 14.36
C LYS A 106 -2.58 15.18 13.56
N ASP A 107 -2.57 15.36 12.23
CA ASP A 107 -1.78 14.66 11.20
C ASP A 107 -0.25 14.90 11.32
N ASN A 108 0.24 15.00 12.56
CA ASN A 108 1.59 15.38 12.89
C ASN A 108 2.40 14.14 13.23
N ILE A 109 2.89 13.47 12.19
CA ILE A 109 3.87 12.39 12.33
C ILE A 109 5.18 13.03 12.81
N THR A 110 5.62 12.70 14.01
CA THR A 110 6.91 13.12 14.54
C THR A 110 8.05 12.56 13.69
N ALA A 111 9.24 13.16 13.77
CA ALA A 111 10.41 12.66 13.05
C ALA A 111 10.77 11.20 13.44
N ALA A 112 10.54 10.82 14.70
CA ALA A 112 10.77 9.47 15.18
C ALA A 112 9.76 8.47 14.61
N GLU A 113 8.46 8.79 14.66
CA GLU A 113 7.41 7.95 14.06
C GLU A 113 7.61 7.81 12.54
N LYS A 114 7.98 8.90 11.86
CA LYS A 114 8.29 8.88 10.43
C LYS A 114 9.41 7.88 10.13
N LYS A 115 10.51 7.92 10.88
CA LYS A 115 11.63 6.97 10.71
C LYS A 115 11.19 5.52 10.96
N GLY A 116 10.39 5.28 12.00
CA GLY A 116 9.83 3.96 12.28
C GLY A 116 8.96 3.44 11.14
N LEU A 117 8.04 4.27 10.65
CA LEU A 117 7.17 3.95 9.51
C LEU A 117 7.97 3.68 8.22
N GLN A 118 9.01 4.48 7.95
CA GLN A 118 9.90 4.26 6.80
C GLN A 118 10.65 2.92 6.91
N PHE A 119 11.14 2.57 8.10
CA PHE A 119 11.83 1.31 8.33
C PHE A 119 10.90 0.12 8.10
N VAL A 120 9.76 0.12 8.80
CA VAL A 120 8.74 -0.94 8.70
C VAL A 120 8.22 -1.08 7.26
N GLY A 121 7.93 0.05 6.61
CA GLY A 121 7.50 0.10 5.23
C GLY A 121 8.49 -0.55 4.27
N LYS A 122 9.78 -0.21 4.38
CA LYS A 122 10.85 -0.83 3.57
C LYS A 122 10.95 -2.33 3.78
N VAL A 123 10.81 -2.80 5.02
CA VAL A 123 10.84 -4.24 5.34
C VAL A 123 9.71 -4.96 4.60
N PHE A 124 8.48 -4.45 4.71
CA PHE A 124 7.32 -5.07 4.04
C PHE A 124 7.39 -5.03 2.51
N LEU A 125 7.87 -3.92 1.94
CA LEU A 125 8.05 -3.82 0.49
C LEU A 125 9.09 -4.81 -0.06
N LYS A 126 10.06 -5.22 0.76
CA LYS A 126 11.16 -6.12 0.37
C LYS A 126 10.96 -7.59 0.77
N LEU A 127 9.83 -7.95 1.40
CA LEU A 127 9.55 -9.35 1.71
C LEU A 127 9.56 -10.20 0.44
N SER A 128 10.26 -11.34 0.52
CA SER A 128 10.22 -12.40 -0.49
C SER A 128 8.81 -13.01 -0.58
N GLY A 129 8.55 -13.83 -1.61
CA GLY A 129 7.28 -14.54 -1.76
C GLY A 129 6.93 -15.37 -0.52
N GLU A 130 7.87 -16.20 -0.07
CA GLU A 130 7.70 -17.04 1.12
C GLU A 130 7.46 -16.22 2.40
N ALA A 131 8.25 -15.17 2.61
CA ALA A 131 8.11 -14.33 3.79
C ALA A 131 6.81 -13.50 3.77
N LEU A 132 6.33 -13.11 2.59
CA LEU A 132 5.01 -12.47 2.45
C LEU A 132 3.89 -13.46 2.77
N THR A 133 3.96 -14.69 2.26
CA THR A 133 3.00 -15.75 2.56
C THR A 133 2.95 -16.01 4.07
N GLU A 134 4.10 -16.07 4.74
CA GLU A 134 4.14 -16.23 6.19
C GLU A 134 3.57 -15.01 6.93
N ALA A 135 3.88 -13.78 6.47
CA ALA A 135 3.31 -12.57 7.04
C ALA A 135 1.77 -12.50 6.90
N LEU A 136 1.22 -13.07 5.82
CA LEU A 136 -0.22 -13.21 5.60
C LEU A 136 -0.81 -14.30 6.52
N ARG A 137 -0.19 -15.48 6.59
CA ARG A 137 -0.63 -16.61 7.43
C ARG A 137 -0.63 -16.26 8.91
N SER A 138 0.40 -15.55 9.38
CA SER A 138 0.49 -15.06 10.76
C SER A 138 -0.44 -13.87 11.06
N GLY A 139 -1.05 -13.28 10.02
CA GLY A 139 -1.93 -12.13 10.13
C GLY A 139 -1.21 -10.82 10.49
N VAL A 140 0.11 -10.75 10.33
CA VAL A 140 0.88 -9.50 10.45
C VAL A 140 0.46 -8.53 9.33
N LEU A 141 0.34 -9.08 8.12
CA LEU A 141 -0.23 -8.44 6.95
C LEU A 141 -1.55 -9.11 6.58
N MET A 142 -2.42 -8.34 5.96
CA MET A 142 -3.69 -8.80 5.41
C MET A 142 -3.82 -8.23 4.00
N GLU A 143 -4.40 -9.00 3.09
CA GLU A 143 -4.76 -8.51 1.76
C GLU A 143 -5.92 -7.51 1.85
N VAL A 144 -5.91 -6.53 0.97
CA VAL A 144 -7.07 -5.64 0.74
C VAL A 144 -7.86 -6.23 -0.42
N GLY A 145 -9.14 -6.53 -0.19
CA GLY A 145 -10.03 -7.09 -1.19
C GLY A 145 -10.41 -6.05 -2.25
N CYS A 146 -9.57 -5.88 -3.26
CA CYS A 146 -9.93 -5.10 -4.44
C CYS A 146 -10.73 -6.00 -5.38
N GLU A 147 -12.05 -5.79 -5.43
CA GLU A 147 -12.88 -6.34 -6.50
C GLU A 147 -12.25 -5.90 -7.83
N GLN A 148 -11.74 -6.88 -8.56
CA GLN A 148 -11.37 -6.71 -9.95
C GLN A 148 -12.71 -6.75 -10.67
N ASP A 149 -13.37 -5.59 -10.80
CA ASP A 149 -14.44 -5.41 -11.78
C ASP A 149 -13.92 -5.97 -13.10
N HIS A 150 -14.54 -7.07 -13.53
CA HIS A 150 -14.29 -7.74 -14.80
C HIS A 150 -15.24 -7.15 -15.84
#